data_AF-A0A7X3L275-F1
#
_entry.id   AF-A0A7X3L275-F1
#
_cell.length_a   1.000
_cell.length_b   1.000
_cell.length_c   1.000
_cell.angle_alpha   90.00
_cell.angle_beta   90.00
_cell.angle_gamma   90.00
#
_symmetry.space_group_name_H-M   'P 1'
#
loop_
_entity.id
_entity.type
_entity.pdbx_description
1 polymer ?
#
loop_
_entity_poly.entity_id
_entity_poly.type
_entity_poly.pdbx_seq_one_letter_code
_entity_poly.pdbx_strand_id
1 'polypeptide(L)'
;MSELNLEFSLSQNKSATDLGFPAGNRVGQIVLSVLDSGKSYVILDVEWNLDELVGWFKDNKSHMEKESLPTFVQWCGSIHRSIETTYENFDAYLDEQLDELFEYRRRHEICFGMRGVKIPAIYIGIGELGSEVSGERNGVRFCYAVDLKAFLGRLAN
;
A
#
# COMPACT_ATOMS: atom_id res chain seq x y z
N MET A 1 2.41 9.54 16.63
CA MET A 1 2.16 8.40 15.71
C MET A 1 1.02 8.84 14.81
N SER A 2 1.20 8.69 13.51
CA SER A 2 0.24 9.18 12.53
C SER A 2 -0.90 8.18 12.35
N GLU A 3 -2.07 8.66 11.92
CA GLU A 3 -3.23 7.82 11.67
C GLU A 3 -3.44 7.63 10.17
N LEU A 4 -3.61 6.38 9.73
CA LEU A 4 -3.94 6.05 8.35
C LEU A 4 -5.45 5.98 8.16
N ASN A 5 -5.99 6.68 7.16
CA ASN A 5 -7.43 6.79 6.91
C ASN A 5 -7.77 6.39 5.48
N LEU A 6 -8.75 5.51 5.32
CA LEU A 6 -9.30 5.08 4.03
C LEU A 6 -10.73 5.61 3.91
N GLU A 7 -10.95 6.49 2.94
CA GLU A 7 -12.26 7.06 2.63
C GLU A 7 -12.75 6.52 1.29
N PHE A 8 -14.07 6.32 1.18
CA PHE A 8 -14.71 5.87 -0.04
C PHE A 8 -15.95 6.69 -0.35
N SER A 9 -16.07 7.15 -1.60
CA SER A 9 -17.25 7.84 -2.12
C SER A 9 -17.72 7.16 -3.41
N LEU A 10 -18.99 6.75 -3.45
CA LEU A 10 -19.58 6.13 -4.64
C LEU A 10 -19.52 7.08 -5.85
N SER A 11 -19.19 6.54 -7.02
CA SER A 11 -19.25 7.32 -8.27
C SER A 11 -20.71 7.65 -8.58
N GLN A 12 -21.09 8.94 -8.50
CA GLN A 12 -22.51 9.33 -8.65
C GLN A 12 -23.04 9.23 -10.09
N ASN A 13 -22.16 9.09 -11.08
CA ASN A 13 -22.49 9.22 -12.50
C ASN A 13 -22.12 7.99 -13.35
N LYS A 14 -21.57 6.94 -12.75
CA LYS A 14 -21.15 5.72 -13.46
C LYS A 14 -21.46 4.50 -12.62
N SER A 15 -22.10 3.52 -13.25
CA SER A 15 -22.27 2.19 -12.65
C SER A 15 -20.94 1.44 -12.65
N ALA A 16 -20.80 0.42 -11.80
CA ALA A 16 -19.64 -0.48 -11.81
C ALA A 16 -19.40 -1.07 -13.21
N THR A 17 -20.48 -1.39 -13.94
CA THR A 17 -20.43 -1.92 -15.30
C THR A 17 -19.92 -0.90 -16.32
N ASP A 18 -20.20 0.40 -16.15
CA ASP A 18 -19.64 1.46 -17.02
C ASP A 18 -18.12 1.59 -16.86
N LEU A 19 -17.59 1.12 -15.73
CA LEU A 19 -16.17 1.10 -15.39
C LEU A 19 -15.50 -0.26 -15.66
N GLY A 20 -16.23 -1.20 -16.28
CA GLY A 20 -15.71 -2.53 -16.63
C GLY A 20 -15.72 -3.53 -15.47
N PHE A 21 -16.37 -3.22 -14.34
CA PHE A 21 -16.52 -4.12 -13.21
C PHE A 21 -17.85 -4.88 -13.23
N PRO A 22 -17.91 -6.08 -12.63
CA PRO A 22 -19.17 -6.77 -12.37
C PRO A 22 -20.18 -5.90 -11.60
N ALA A 23 -21.46 -6.10 -11.90
CA ALA A 23 -22.54 -5.45 -11.16
C ALA A 23 -22.48 -5.83 -9.67
N GLY A 24 -22.66 -4.84 -8.79
CA GLY A 24 -22.61 -5.03 -7.33
C GLY A 24 -21.26 -4.68 -6.68
N ASN A 25 -20.20 -4.47 -7.46
CA ASN A 25 -18.92 -4.01 -6.91
C ASN A 25 -19.02 -2.57 -6.40
N ARG A 26 -18.38 -2.28 -5.27
CA ARG A 26 -18.27 -0.93 -4.71
C ARG A 26 -17.18 -0.14 -5.44
N VAL A 27 -17.52 0.37 -6.63
CA VAL A 27 -16.63 1.20 -7.43
C VAL A 27 -16.88 2.68 -7.16
N GLY A 28 -15.82 3.44 -6.94
CA GLY A 28 -15.91 4.85 -6.60
C GLY A 28 -14.55 5.44 -6.25
N GLN A 29 -14.55 6.68 -5.76
CA GLN A 29 -13.33 7.36 -5.35
C GLN A 29 -12.85 6.77 -4.02
N ILE A 30 -11.61 6.30 -4.02
CA ILE A 30 -10.87 5.79 -2.87
C ILE A 30 -9.77 6.80 -2.55
N VAL A 31 -9.76 7.30 -1.31
CA VAL A 31 -8.73 8.20 -0.80
C VAL A 31 -8.04 7.56 0.39
N LEU A 32 -6.74 7.32 0.29
CA LEU A 32 -5.90 6.94 1.42
C LEU A 32 -5.11 8.17 1.88
N SER A 33 -5.22 8.51 3.15
CA SER A 33 -4.53 9.67 3.72
C SER A 33 -3.87 9.35 5.06
N VAL A 34 -2.84 10.11 5.39
CA VAL A 34 -2.16 10.07 6.69
C VAL A 34 -2.46 11.35 7.43
N LEU A 35 -3.04 11.25 8.63
CA LEU A 35 -3.17 12.35 9.58
C LEU A 35 -1.92 12.38 10.46
N ASP A 36 -1.07 13.37 10.24
CA ASP A 36 0.14 13.61 11.03
C ASP A 36 0.13 15.05 11.58
N SER A 37 0.30 15.18 12.89
CA SER A 37 0.41 16.48 13.58
C SER A 37 -0.74 17.45 13.25
N GLY A 38 -1.96 16.91 13.10
CA GLY A 38 -3.17 17.67 12.79
C GLY A 38 -3.33 18.05 11.31
N LYS A 39 -2.45 17.59 10.42
CA LYS A 39 -2.52 17.79 8.97
C LYS A 39 -2.78 16.47 8.26
N SER A 40 -3.72 16.49 7.31
CA SER A 40 -4.00 15.34 6.45
C SER A 40 -3.15 15.39 5.18
N TYR A 41 -2.52 14.27 4.86
CA TYR A 41 -1.69 14.09 3.67
C TYR A 41 -2.28 12.95 2.84
N VAL A 42 -2.90 13.28 1.72
CA VAL A 42 -3.39 12.28 0.75
C VAL A 42 -2.21 11.57 0.11
N ILE A 43 -2.13 10.24 0.27
CA ILE A 43 -1.06 9.41 -0.31
C ILE A 43 -1.56 8.59 -1.51
N LEU A 44 -2.87 8.37 -1.62
CA LEU A 44 -3.54 7.75 -2.76
C LEU A 44 -4.89 8.42 -3.00
N ASP A 45 -5.20 8.71 -4.27
CA ASP A 45 -6.51 9.17 -4.72
C ASP A 45 -6.80 8.54 -6.08
N VAL A 46 -7.80 7.66 -6.14
CA VAL A 46 -8.08 6.82 -7.32
C VAL A 46 -9.55 6.42 -7.40
N GLU A 47 -10.11 6.34 -8.61
CA GLU A 47 -11.40 5.67 -8.83
C GLU A 47 -11.17 4.18 -9.06
N TRP A 48 -11.58 3.32 -8.11
CA TRP A 48 -11.39 1.87 -8.20
C TRP A 48 -12.44 1.09 -7.41
N ASN A 49 -12.35 -0.24 -7.49
CA ASN A 49 -13.12 -1.19 -6.69
C ASN A 49 -12.59 -1.26 -5.25
N LEU A 50 -13.38 -0.75 -4.29
CA LEU A 50 -13.04 -0.78 -2.87
C LEU A 50 -12.91 -2.21 -2.33
N ASP A 51 -13.73 -3.14 -2.83
CA ASP A 51 -13.78 -4.52 -2.32
C ASP A 51 -12.46 -5.26 -2.57
N GLU A 52 -11.79 -4.99 -3.68
CA GLU A 52 -10.48 -5.56 -3.99
C GLU A 52 -9.39 -5.05 -3.05
N LEU A 53 -9.35 -3.73 -2.81
CA LEU A 53 -8.35 -3.13 -1.93
C LEU A 53 -8.56 -3.60 -0.48
N VAL A 54 -9.80 -3.61 0.01
CA VAL A 54 -10.13 -4.08 1.36
C VAL A 54 -9.88 -5.59 1.49
N GLY A 55 -10.19 -6.37 0.45
CA GLY A 55 -9.87 -7.80 0.38
C GLY A 55 -8.36 -8.03 0.51
N TRP A 56 -7.55 -7.29 -0.24
CA TRP A 56 -6.09 -7.37 -0.15
C TRP A 56 -5.56 -7.01 1.24
N PHE A 57 -6.08 -5.96 1.89
CA PHE A 57 -5.71 -5.64 3.27
C PHE A 57 -6.05 -6.78 4.24
N LYS A 58 -7.19 -7.45 4.06
CA LYS A 58 -7.60 -8.57 4.90
C LYS A 58 -6.71 -9.79 4.70
N ASP A 59 -6.46 -10.16 3.45
CA ASP A 59 -5.66 -11.33 3.09
C ASP A 59 -4.20 -11.20 3.53
N ASN A 60 -3.67 -9.97 3.55
CA ASN A 60 -2.26 -9.71 3.86
C ASN A 60 -2.04 -9.12 5.26
N LYS A 61 -3.09 -8.99 6.09
CA LYS A 61 -3.02 -8.39 7.42
C LYS A 61 -1.88 -8.94 8.29
N SER A 62 -1.77 -10.27 8.38
CA SER A 62 -0.76 -10.92 9.23
C SER A 62 0.67 -10.63 8.76
N HIS A 63 0.86 -10.49 7.46
CA HIS A 63 2.14 -10.16 6.84
C HIS A 63 2.50 -8.70 7.13
N MET A 64 1.57 -7.77 6.86
CA MET A 64 1.74 -6.36 7.16
C MET A 64 2.08 -6.06 8.63
N GLU A 65 1.57 -6.86 9.58
CA GLU A 65 1.81 -6.68 11.01
C GLU A 65 3.11 -7.32 11.53
N LYS A 66 3.74 -8.23 10.79
CA LYS A 66 4.80 -9.11 11.35
C LYS A 66 5.98 -9.38 10.43
N GLU A 67 5.76 -9.36 9.12
CA GLU A 67 6.80 -9.65 8.13
C GLU A 67 7.71 -8.42 8.00
N SER A 68 9.00 -8.65 8.22
CA SER A 68 10.05 -7.69 7.95
C SER A 68 10.51 -7.80 6.50
N LEU A 69 11.24 -6.80 6.01
CA LEU A 69 11.97 -6.90 4.75
C LEU A 69 12.82 -8.19 4.68
N PRO A 70 12.97 -8.80 3.49
CA PRO A 70 13.89 -9.91 3.28
C PRO A 70 15.31 -9.57 3.74
N THR A 71 16.04 -10.54 4.29
CA THR A 71 17.33 -10.29 4.97
C THR A 71 18.44 -9.77 4.05
N PHE A 72 18.32 -10.01 2.74
CA PHE A 72 19.27 -9.49 1.75
C PHE A 72 18.98 -8.04 1.34
N VAL A 73 17.80 -7.51 1.67
CA VAL A 73 17.43 -6.12 1.39
C VAL A 73 18.06 -5.23 2.45
N GLN A 74 18.95 -4.35 2.03
CA GLN A 74 19.55 -3.35 2.91
C GLN A 74 18.51 -2.29 3.30
N TRP A 75 18.42 -1.96 4.58
CA TRP A 75 17.58 -0.86 5.03
C TRP A 75 18.12 0.49 4.54
N CYS A 76 17.26 1.24 3.84
CA CYS A 76 17.56 2.57 3.30
C CYS A 76 16.65 3.67 3.86
N GLY A 77 16.18 3.50 5.10
CA GLY A 77 15.38 4.49 5.84
C GLY A 77 13.86 4.36 5.70
N SER A 78 13.38 3.61 4.71
CA SER A 78 11.97 3.21 4.58
C SER A 78 11.85 1.93 3.77
N ILE A 79 10.72 1.22 3.86
CA ILE A 79 10.39 0.05 3.03
C ILE A 79 10.49 0.43 1.55
N HIS A 80 9.83 1.53 1.15
CA HIS A 80 9.86 2.02 -0.22
C HIS A 80 11.29 2.21 -0.74
N ARG A 81 12.14 2.94 0.01
CA ARG A 81 13.50 3.26 -0.46
C ARG A 81 14.39 2.01 -0.50
N SER A 82 14.21 1.09 0.45
CA SER A 82 14.97 -0.16 0.49
C SER A 82 14.67 -1.04 -0.72
N ILE A 83 13.39 -1.14 -1.12
CA ILE A 83 12.98 -1.90 -2.31
C ILE A 83 13.44 -1.20 -3.60
N GLU A 84 13.26 0.12 -3.69
CA GLU A 84 13.72 0.93 -4.82
C GLU A 84 15.23 0.74 -5.05
N THR A 85 16.05 0.87 -4.00
CA THR A 85 17.51 0.68 -4.08
C THR A 85 17.90 -0.77 -4.40
N THR A 86 17.08 -1.75 -4.01
CA THR A 86 17.30 -3.16 -4.41
C THR A 86 17.12 -3.32 -5.93
N TYR A 87 16.05 -2.75 -6.51
CA TYR A 87 15.84 -2.78 -7.96
C TYR A 87 16.82 -1.91 -8.76
N GLU A 88 17.30 -0.79 -8.20
CA GLU A 88 18.39 0.00 -8.80
C GLU A 88 19.67 -0.85 -9.00
N ASN A 89 19.84 -1.92 -8.20
CA ASN A 89 20.97 -2.85 -8.27
C ASN A 89 20.53 -4.27 -8.65
N PHE A 90 19.48 -4.41 -9.48
CA PHE A 90 18.84 -5.70 -9.81
C PHE A 90 19.83 -6.81 -10.20
N ASP A 91 20.83 -6.49 -11.02
CA ASP A 91 21.83 -7.46 -11.52
C ASP A 91 22.74 -8.06 -10.42
N ALA A 92 22.72 -7.50 -9.20
CA ALA A 92 23.50 -7.97 -8.06
C ALA A 92 22.81 -9.10 -7.27
N TYR A 93 21.55 -9.43 -7.58
CA TYR A 93 20.74 -10.38 -6.82
C TYR A 93 20.46 -11.65 -7.62
N LEU A 94 20.33 -12.77 -6.90
CA LEU A 94 19.95 -14.06 -7.46
C LEU A 94 18.45 -14.10 -7.76
N ASP A 95 18.03 -14.95 -8.69
CA ASP A 95 16.62 -15.12 -9.06
C ASP A 95 15.76 -15.47 -7.84
N GLU A 96 16.24 -16.32 -6.93
CA GLU A 96 15.49 -16.69 -5.72
C GLU A 96 15.27 -15.50 -4.78
N GLN A 97 16.23 -14.56 -4.73
CA GLN A 97 16.09 -13.34 -3.95
C GLN A 97 15.07 -12.39 -4.58
N LEU A 98 15.07 -12.30 -5.91
CA LEU A 98 14.12 -11.47 -6.65
C LEU A 98 12.69 -12.03 -6.54
N ASP A 99 12.54 -13.35 -6.52
CA ASP A 99 11.27 -14.03 -6.25
C ASP A 99 10.78 -13.75 -4.82
N GLU A 100 11.68 -13.85 -3.82
CA GLU A 100 11.36 -13.51 -2.43
C GLU A 100 10.94 -12.03 -2.28
N LEU A 101 11.65 -11.12 -2.96
CA LEU A 101 11.31 -9.69 -2.98
C LEU A 101 9.96 -9.45 -3.63
N PHE A 102 9.68 -10.11 -4.76
CA PHE A 102 8.39 -10.00 -5.44
C PHE A 102 7.26 -10.46 -4.53
N GLU A 103 7.44 -11.58 -3.84
CA GLU A 103 6.47 -12.10 -2.90
C GLU A 103 6.24 -11.16 -1.71
N TYR A 104 7.29 -10.54 -1.17
CA TYR A 104 7.15 -9.48 -0.18
C TYR A 104 6.32 -8.32 -0.75
N ARG A 105 6.67 -7.80 -1.93
CA ARG A 105 5.91 -6.70 -2.56
C ARG A 105 4.45 -7.06 -2.77
N ARG A 106 4.14 -8.29 -3.17
CA ARG A 106 2.76 -8.76 -3.35
C ARG A 106 1.90 -8.60 -2.10
N ARG A 107 2.52 -8.71 -0.92
CA ARG A 107 1.86 -8.63 0.39
C ARG A 107 1.90 -7.23 1.01
N HIS A 108 2.80 -6.35 0.55
CA HIS A 108 3.08 -5.07 1.20
C HIS A 108 2.90 -3.84 0.30
N GLU A 109 2.89 -3.98 -1.02
CA GLU A 109 2.72 -2.88 -1.97
C GLU A 109 1.26 -2.78 -2.45
N ILE A 110 0.68 -1.59 -2.28
CA ILE A 110 -0.74 -1.34 -2.52
C ILE A 110 -1.17 -1.67 -3.96
N CYS A 111 -0.26 -1.59 -4.94
CA CYS A 111 -0.59 -1.86 -6.34
C CYS A 111 -1.09 -3.29 -6.57
N PHE A 112 -0.69 -4.26 -5.72
CA PHE A 112 -1.18 -5.62 -5.80
C PHE A 112 -2.62 -5.79 -5.31
N GLY A 113 -3.12 -4.85 -4.50
CA GLY A 113 -4.52 -4.76 -4.09
C GLY A 113 -5.41 -4.01 -5.09
N MET A 114 -4.83 -3.40 -6.12
CA MET A 114 -5.54 -2.63 -7.16
C MET A 114 -5.04 -2.99 -8.55
N ARG A 115 -5.21 -4.27 -8.92
CA ARG A 115 -4.67 -4.83 -10.16
C ARG A 115 -5.23 -4.10 -11.38
N GLY A 116 -4.36 -3.67 -12.29
CA GLY A 116 -4.78 -2.98 -13.52
C GLY A 116 -4.85 -1.45 -13.38
N VAL A 117 -4.57 -0.91 -12.19
CA VAL A 117 -4.41 0.54 -12.00
C VAL A 117 -2.95 0.92 -11.93
N LYS A 118 -2.60 1.99 -12.65
CA LYS A 118 -1.31 2.66 -12.46
C LYS A 118 -1.40 3.61 -11.27
N ILE A 119 -0.81 3.23 -10.15
CA ILE A 119 -0.68 4.04 -8.94
C ILE A 119 0.80 4.18 -8.56
N PRO A 120 1.17 5.17 -7.73
CA PRO A 120 2.51 5.25 -7.17
C PRO A 120 2.86 4.01 -6.32
N ALA A 121 4.15 3.71 -6.22
CA ALA A 121 4.64 2.66 -5.32
C ALA A 121 4.42 3.12 -3.86
N ILE A 122 3.47 2.48 -3.18
CA ILE A 122 3.14 2.75 -1.79
C ILE A 122 3.19 1.44 -1.05
N TYR A 123 3.98 1.40 0.01
CA TYR A 123 4.21 0.24 0.84
C TYR A 123 3.63 0.44 2.23
N ILE A 124 3.04 -0.62 2.78
CA ILE A 124 2.50 -0.67 4.13
C ILE A 124 3.08 -1.92 4.81
N GLY A 125 3.69 -1.76 5.99
CA GLY A 125 4.28 -2.88 6.70
C GLY A 125 5.10 -2.47 7.93
N ILE A 126 6.02 -3.34 8.33
CA ILE A 126 6.96 -3.11 9.44
C ILE A 126 8.35 -2.79 8.86
N GLY A 127 8.81 -1.57 9.07
CA GLY A 127 10.20 -1.17 8.86
C GLY A 127 11.05 -1.37 10.12
N GLU A 128 12.33 -0.98 10.08
CA GLU A 128 13.22 -1.09 11.25
C GLU A 128 12.75 -0.29 12.47
N LEU A 129 12.03 0.82 12.23
CA LEU A 129 11.51 1.70 13.28
C LEU A 129 10.07 1.36 13.71
N GLY A 130 9.51 0.26 13.19
CA GLY A 130 8.14 -0.18 13.45
C GLY A 130 7.22 0.00 12.25
N SER A 131 5.91 0.02 12.51
CA SER A 131 4.89 0.13 11.48
C SER A 131 4.98 1.46 10.72
N GLU A 132 5.03 1.37 9.40
CA GLU A 132 5.10 2.53 8.52
C GLU A 132 4.22 2.40 7.27
N VAL A 133 3.92 3.56 6.68
CA VAL A 133 3.53 3.69 5.28
C VAL A 133 4.55 4.58 4.58
N SER A 134 5.13 4.08 3.50
CA SER A 134 6.17 4.80 2.75
C SER A 134 5.97 4.66 1.25
N GLY A 135 6.40 5.68 0.51
CA GLY A 135 6.14 5.76 -0.91
C GLY A 135 6.69 7.02 -1.54
N GLU A 136 6.28 7.26 -2.78
CA GLU A 136 6.55 8.51 -3.49
C GLU A 136 5.24 9.16 -3.94
N ARG A 137 5.15 10.48 -3.79
CA ARG A 137 4.06 11.29 -4.34
C ARG A 137 4.63 12.51 -5.05
N ASN A 138 4.33 12.66 -6.33
CA ASN A 138 4.81 13.78 -7.16
C ASN A 138 6.33 13.96 -7.12
N GLY A 139 7.11 12.87 -7.15
CA GLY A 139 8.57 12.91 -7.05
C GLY A 139 9.11 13.15 -5.65
N VAL A 140 8.24 13.27 -4.64
CA VAL A 140 8.65 13.48 -3.24
C VAL A 140 8.41 12.20 -2.45
N ARG A 141 9.49 11.62 -1.94
CA ARG A 141 9.44 10.46 -1.04
C ARG A 141 8.81 10.85 0.29
N PHE A 142 8.02 9.94 0.85
CA PHE A 142 7.47 10.07 2.19
C PHE A 142 7.65 8.77 2.98
N CYS A 143 7.70 8.90 4.29
CA CYS A 143 7.63 7.81 5.24
C CYS A 143 6.92 8.33 6.49
N TYR A 144 5.84 7.67 6.89
CA TYR A 144 5.09 8.00 8.10
C TYR A 144 5.03 6.78 9.01
N ALA A 145 5.39 6.95 10.27
CA ALA A 145 5.13 5.96 11.31
C ALA A 145 3.62 5.94 11.65
N VAL A 146 2.97 4.79 11.52
CA VAL A 146 1.51 4.65 11.63
C VAL A 146 1.10 3.57 12.63
N ASP A 147 -0.08 3.71 13.23
CA ASP A 147 -0.72 2.60 13.94
C ASP A 147 -1.43 1.66 12.94
N LEU A 148 -0.65 0.74 12.37
CA LEU A 148 -1.14 -0.18 11.35
C LEU A 148 -2.19 -1.15 11.90
N LYS A 149 -2.05 -1.56 13.17
CA LYS A 149 -3.00 -2.46 13.83
C LYS A 149 -4.37 -1.79 13.99
N ALA A 150 -4.39 -0.53 14.42
CA ALA A 150 -5.62 0.25 14.51
C ALA A 150 -6.29 0.41 13.14
N PHE A 151 -5.50 0.75 12.11
CA PHE A 151 -6.01 0.88 10.75
C PHE A 151 -6.64 -0.42 10.22
N LEU A 152 -5.90 -1.53 10.26
CA LEU A 152 -6.39 -2.83 9.78
C LEU A 152 -7.56 -3.36 10.63
N GLY A 153 -7.60 -3.00 11.92
CA GLY A 153 -8.73 -3.30 12.80
C GLY A 153 -10.03 -2.61 12.37
N ARG A 154 -9.96 -1.38 11.84
CA ARG A 154 -11.13 -0.66 11.32
C ARG A 154 -11.66 -1.23 10.00
N LEU A 155 -10.79 -1.81 9.16
CA LEU A 155 -11.19 -2.43 7.88
C LEU A 155 -11.88 -3.79 8.03
N ALA A 156 -11.74 -4.42 9.20
CA ALA A 156 -12.32 -5.73 9.49
C ALA A 156 -13.79 -5.67 9.98
N ASN A 157 -14.25 -4.48 10.40
CA ASN A 157 -15.61 -4.20 10.83
C ASN A 157 -16.43 -3.55 9.71
#